data_AF-A0A967L731-F1
#
_entry.id   AF-A0A967L731-F1
#
_cell.length_a   1.000
_cell.length_b   1.000
_cell.length_c   1.000
_cell.angle_alpha   90.00
_cell.angle_beta   90.00
_cell.angle_gamma   90.00
#
_symmetry.space_group_name_H-M   'P 1'
#
loop_
_entity.id
_entity.type
_entity.pdbx_description
1 polymer ?
#
loop_
_entity_poly.entity_id
_entity_poly.type
_entity_poly.pdbx_seq_one_letter_code
_entity_poly.pdbx_strand_id
1 'polypeptide(L)'
;MESAPRWNLDAPLLAGLVLLCASSMVILYSAGGENLGLLGRQLVRIALALGVMFLMAQIAPASLARWSPYVFGVGLALLVLVLGVGIVGKGAQR
;
A
#
# COMPACT_ATOMS: atom_id res chain seq x y z
N MET A 1 33.85 -7.93 -12.31
CA MET A 1 33.58 -8.47 -10.96
C MET A 1 32.81 -7.41 -10.19
N GLU A 2 31.49 -7.34 -10.38
CA GLU A 2 30.61 -6.56 -9.49
C GLU A 2 29.44 -7.48 -9.14
N SER A 3 29.67 -8.29 -8.12
CA SER A 3 28.61 -9.03 -7.42
C SER A 3 27.92 -8.07 -6.47
N ALA A 4 27.03 -7.23 -6.99
CA ALA A 4 26.12 -6.45 -6.15
C ALA A 4 25.11 -7.42 -5.49
N PRO A 5 24.93 -7.37 -4.16
CA PRO A 5 23.96 -8.22 -3.48
C PRO A 5 22.57 -7.95 -4.04
N ARG A 6 21.91 -9.00 -4.55
CA ARG A 6 20.59 -8.95 -5.18
C ARG A 6 19.49 -8.81 -4.12
N TRP A 7 19.52 -7.73 -3.35
CA TRP A 7 18.34 -7.32 -2.61
C TRP A 7 17.40 -6.67 -3.63
N ASN A 8 16.18 -7.19 -3.80
CA ASN A 8 15.17 -6.66 -4.74
C ASN A 8 14.58 -5.31 -4.26
N LEU A 9 15.34 -4.54 -3.48
CA LEU A 9 14.88 -3.37 -2.78
C LEU A 9 15.80 -2.20 -3.13
N ASP A 10 15.31 -1.35 -4.02
CA ASP A 10 16.03 -0.17 -4.47
C ASP A 10 16.10 0.85 -3.33
N ALA A 11 17.25 0.90 -2.66
CA ALA A 11 17.56 1.84 -1.58
C ALA A 11 17.16 3.30 -1.86
N PRO A 12 17.39 3.89 -3.05
CA PRO A 12 16.96 5.26 -3.33
C PRO A 12 15.43 5.41 -3.38
N LEU A 13 14.70 4.43 -3.91
CA LEU A 13 13.24 4.47 -3.97
C LEU A 13 12.62 4.30 -2.58
N LEU A 14 13.19 3.40 -1.77
CA LEU A 14 12.83 3.25 -0.36
C LEU A 14 13.02 4.56 0.40
N ALA A 15 14.17 5.21 0.25
CA ALA A 15 14.47 6.47 0.92
C ALA A 15 13.45 7.55 0.51
N GLY A 16 13.16 7.68 -0.79
CA GLY A 16 12.12 8.58 -1.29
C GLY A 16 10.73 8.28 -0.71
N LEU A 17 10.36 7.01 -0.63
CA LEU A 17 9.09 6.58 -0.04
C LEU A 17 9.00 6.92 1.45
N VAL A 18 10.06 6.66 2.22
CA VAL A 18 10.12 6.99 3.66
C VAL A 18 10.04 8.50 3.87
N LEU A 19 10.73 9.29 3.04
CA LEU A 19 10.65 10.75 3.09
C LEU A 19 9.23 11.25 2.79
N LEU A 20 8.55 10.66 1.81
CA LEU A 20 7.16 10.99 1.49
C LEU A 20 6.20 10.63 2.63
N CYS A 21 6.40 9.47 3.27
CA CYS A 21 5.63 9.08 4.45
C CYS A 21 5.86 10.03 5.62
N ALA A 22 7.11 10.46 5.85
CA ALA A 22 7.46 11.43 6.88
C ALA A 22 6.82 12.80 6.62
N SER A 23 6.87 13.29 5.38
CA SER A 23 6.23 14.57 5.02
C SER A 23 4.70 14.50 5.14
N SER A 24 4.09 13.37 4.75
CA SER A 24 2.65 13.12 4.98
C SER A 24 2.28 13.19 6.46
N MET A 25 3.17 12.71 7.34
CA MET A 25 2.95 12.74 8.79
C MET A 25 2.96 14.16 9.34
N VAL A 26 3.88 15.01 8.85
CA VAL A 26 3.94 16.44 9.20
C VAL A 26 2.69 17.17 8.74
N ILE A 27 2.24 16.92 7.51
CA ILE A 27 1.02 17.52 6.97
C ILE A 27 -0.20 17.09 7.79
N LEU A 28 -0.30 15.80 8.13
CA LEU A 28 -1.41 15.28 8.93
C LEU A 28 -1.42 15.86 10.34
N TYR A 29 -0.25 16.03 10.96
CA TYR A 29 -0.13 16.69 12.26
C TYR A 29 -0.60 18.14 12.20
N SER A 30 -0.21 18.86 11.16
CA SER A 30 -0.60 20.25 10.96
C SER A 30 -2.10 20.43 10.67
N ALA A 31 -2.67 19.63 9.77
CA ALA A 31 -4.08 19.70 9.41
C ALA A 31 -5.00 19.07 10.47
N GLY A 32 -4.48 18.11 11.23
CA GLY A 32 -5.22 17.33 12.21
C GLY A 32 -5.36 17.99 13.58
N GLY A 33 -4.87 19.23 13.80
CA GLY A 33 -5.03 19.96 15.05
C GLY A 33 -4.54 19.18 16.28
N GLU A 34 -3.34 18.61 16.20
CA GLU A 34 -2.70 17.84 17.30
C GLU A 34 -3.44 16.57 17.75
N ASN A 35 -4.38 16.05 16.93
CA ASN A 35 -5.05 14.79 17.22
C ASN A 35 -4.09 13.58 17.12
N LEU A 36 -3.47 13.22 18.25
CA LEU A 36 -2.57 12.07 18.37
C LEU A 36 -3.24 10.75 17.91
N GLY A 37 -4.55 10.62 18.08
CA GLY A 37 -5.31 9.47 17.60
C GLY A 37 -5.39 9.35 16.07
N LEU A 38 -5.31 10.46 15.33
CA LEU A 38 -5.21 10.43 13.86
C LEU A 38 -3.81 10.02 13.43
N LEU A 39 -2.78 10.53 14.11
CA LEU A 39 -1.39 10.16 13.87
C LEU A 39 -1.15 8.67 14.14
N GLY A 40 -1.65 8.12 15.26
CA GLY A 40 -1.52 6.70 15.58
C GLY A 40 -2.12 5.80 14.50
N ARG A 41 -3.32 6.14 14.00
CA ARG A 41 -3.97 5.43 12.89
C ARG A 41 -3.16 5.51 11.59
N GLN A 42 -2.59 6.67 11.29
CA GLN A 42 -1.71 6.86 10.13
C GLN A 42 -0.43 6.03 10.25
N LEU A 43 0.20 5.98 11.42
CA LEU A 43 1.39 5.17 11.66
C LEU A 43 1.12 3.69 11.45
N VAL A 44 0.04 3.16 12.02
CA VAL A 44 -0.34 1.76 11.82
C VAL A 44 -0.57 1.47 10.34
N ARG A 45 -1.22 2.38 9.60
CA ARG A 45 -1.44 2.21 8.16
C ARG A 45 -0.14 2.22 7.36
N ILE A 46 0.79 3.13 7.67
CA ILE A 46 2.12 3.18 7.04
C ILE A 46 2.92 1.92 7.37
N ALA A 47 2.93 1.49 8.64
CA ALA A 47 3.64 0.29 9.08
C ALA A 47 3.13 -0.97 8.39
N LEU A 48 1.80 -1.13 8.29
CA LEU A 48 1.18 -2.24 7.55
C LEU A 48 1.53 -2.17 6.06
N ALA A 49 1.43 -1.00 5.43
CA ALA A 49 1.75 -0.84 4.02
C ALA A 49 3.22 -1.18 3.71
N LEU A 50 4.16 -0.68 4.51
CA LEU A 50 5.58 -0.98 4.36
C LEU A 50 5.88 -2.46 4.65
N GLY A 51 5.22 -3.06 5.64
CA GLY A 51 5.35 -4.49 5.94
C GLY A 51 4.86 -5.37 4.78
N VAL A 52 3.68 -5.06 4.22
CA VAL A 52 3.15 -5.77 3.04
C VAL A 52 4.06 -5.59 1.84
N MET A 53 4.53 -4.36 1.58
CA MET A 53 5.49 -4.09 0.50
C MET A 53 6.76 -4.93 0.67
N PHE A 54 7.32 -4.99 1.88
CA PHE A 54 8.52 -5.77 2.15
C PHE A 54 8.27 -7.27 1.91
N LEU A 55 7.17 -7.82 2.41
CA LEU A 55 6.79 -9.21 2.15
C LEU A 55 6.65 -9.49 0.65
N MET A 56 5.99 -8.60 -0.10
CA MET A 56 5.81 -8.74 -1.55
C MET A 56 7.13 -8.62 -2.32
N ALA A 57 8.04 -7.73 -1.90
CA ALA A 57 9.35 -7.55 -2.52
C ALA A 57 10.26 -8.79 -2.38
N GLN A 58 10.02 -9.62 -1.36
CA GLN A 58 10.73 -10.89 -1.19
C GLN A 58 10.21 -12.00 -2.12
N ILE A 59 9.02 -11.86 -2.72
CA ILE A 59 8.43 -12.86 -3.61
C ILE A 59 9.03 -12.73 -5.02
N ALA A 60 9.46 -13.85 -5.59
CA ALA A 60 10.01 -13.86 -6.95
C ALA A 60 8.98 -13.36 -7.99
N PRO A 61 9.38 -12.50 -8.96
CA PRO A 61 8.47 -11.92 -9.95
C PRO A 61 7.67 -12.96 -10.75
N ALA A 62 8.28 -14.11 -11.05
CA ALA A 62 7.64 -15.22 -11.75
C ALA A 62 6.47 -15.84 -10.98
N SER A 63 6.54 -15.84 -9.64
CA SER A 63 5.42 -16.28 -8.79
C SER A 63 4.28 -15.26 -8.89
N LEU A 64 4.57 -13.98 -8.68
CA LEU A 64 3.58 -12.90 -8.80
C LEU A 64 2.84 -12.93 -10.15
N ALA A 65 3.56 -13.15 -11.25
CA ALA A 65 2.97 -13.27 -12.59
C ALA A 65 1.97 -14.43 -12.72
N ARG A 66 2.23 -15.56 -12.05
CA ARG A 66 1.32 -16.73 -12.04
C ARG A 66 0.06 -16.48 -11.21
N TRP A 67 0.17 -15.69 -10.14
CA TRP A 67 -0.97 -15.32 -9.29
C TRP A 67 -1.83 -14.20 -9.88
N SER A 68 -1.27 -13.40 -10.79
CA SER A 68 -1.94 -12.30 -11.48
C SER A 68 -3.37 -12.60 -11.98
N PRO A 69 -3.62 -13.68 -12.77
CA PRO A 69 -4.98 -13.96 -13.27
C PRO A 69 -5.98 -14.26 -12.14
N TYR A 70 -5.54 -14.89 -11.05
CA TYR A 70 -6.41 -15.19 -9.91
C TYR A 70 -6.76 -13.93 -9.13
N VAL A 71 -5.78 -13.07 -8.85
CA VAL A 71 -6.00 -11.79 -8.16
C VAL A 71 -6.91 -10.88 -8.99
N PHE A 72 -6.71 -10.85 -10.31
CA PHE A 72 -7.58 -10.13 -11.23
C PHE A 72 -9.02 -10.66 -11.20
N GLY A 73 -9.20 -12.00 -11.24
CA GLY A 73 -10.51 -12.63 -11.15
C GLY A 73 -11.25 -12.30 -9.85
N VAL A 74 -10.53 -12.29 -8.71
CA VAL A 74 -11.08 -11.86 -7.43
C VAL A 74 -11.49 -10.39 -7.48
N GLY A 75 -10.65 -9.51 -8.02
CA GLY A 75 -10.97 -8.08 -8.17
C GLY A 75 -12.22 -7.85 -9.04
N LEU A 76 -12.35 -8.58 -10.14
CA LEU A 76 -13.52 -8.52 -11.01
C LEU A 76 -14.78 -9.02 -10.27
N ALA A 77 -14.68 -10.11 -9.53
CA ALA A 77 -15.78 -10.62 -8.72
C ALA A 77 -16.22 -9.62 -7.64
N LEU A 78 -15.27 -8.96 -6.96
CA LEU A 78 -15.56 -7.90 -5.99
C LEU A 78 -16.26 -6.71 -6.66
N LEU A 79 -15.83 -6.34 -7.87
CA LEU A 79 -16.46 -5.26 -8.63
C LEU A 79 -17.91 -5.60 -8.99
N VAL A 80 -18.20 -6.83 -9.41
CA VAL A 80 -19.58 -7.28 -9.66
C VAL A 80 -20.39 -7.32 -8.35
N LEU A 81 -19.79 -7.79 -7.26
CA LEU A 81 -20.45 -7.87 -5.95
C LEU A 81 -20.84 -6.49 -5.42
N VAL A 82 -20.02 -5.46 -5.68
CA VAL A 82 -20.32 -4.10 -5.25
C VAL A 82 -21.59 -3.55 -5.89
N LEU A 83 -22.00 -3.98 -7.08
CA LEU A 83 -23.27 -3.58 -7.70
C LEU A 83 -24.50 -4.11 -6.92
N GLY A 84 -24.37 -5.27 -6.28
CA GLY A 84 -25.47 -5.89 -5.52
C GLY A 84 -25.51 -5.47 -4.05
N VAL A 85 -24.34 -5.33 -3.42
CA VAL A 85 -24.20 -5.20 -1.95
C VAL A 85 -23.49 -3.89 -1.54
N GLY A 86 -22.96 -3.14 -2.50
CA GLY A 86 -22.23 -1.90 -2.23
C GLY A 86 -23.09 -0.79 -1.64
N ILE A 87 -22.45 0.11 -0.89
CA ILE A 87 -23.13 1.22 -0.23
C ILE A 87 -23.01 2.45 -1.13
N VAL A 88 -24.14 3.11 -1.39
CA VAL A 88 -24.16 4.34 -2.19
C VAL A 88 -23.60 5.50 -1.36
N GLY A 89 -22.50 6.08 -1.81
CA GLY A 89 -21.88 7.26 -1.21
C GLY A 89 -21.40 8.24 -2.26
N LYS A 90 -21.76 9.52 -2.13
CA LYS A 90 -21.40 10.60 -3.08
C LYS A 90 -21.79 10.30 -4.55
N GLY A 91 -22.90 9.59 -4.77
CA GLY A 91 -23.44 9.28 -6.10
C GLY A 91 -22.84 8.06 -6.80
N ALA A 92 -21.92 7.34 -6.15
CA ALA A 92 -21.37 6.08 -6.64
C ALA A 92 -21.51 4.96 -5.60
N GLN A 93 -21.68 3.73 -6.08
CA GLN A 93 -21.75 2.54 -5.25
C GLN A 93 -20.34 1.94 -5.13
N ARG A 94 -19.89 1.70 -3.89
CA ARG A 94 -18.54 1.24 -3.56
C ARG A 94 -18.56 0.29 -2.35
#